data_AF-A0A519UCA6-F1
#
_entry.id   AF-A0A519UCA6-F1
#
_cell.length_a   1.000
_cell.length_b   1.000
_cell.length_c   1.000
_cell.angle_alpha   90.00
_cell.angle_beta   90.00
_cell.angle_gamma   90.00
#
_symmetry.space_group_name_H-M   'P 1'
#
loop_
_entity.id
_entity.type
_entity.pdbx_description
1 polymer ?
#
loop_
_entity_poly.entity_id
_entity_poly.type
_entity_poly.pdbx_seq_one_letter_code
_entity_poly.pdbx_strand_id
1 'polypeptide(L)'
;ENRRQANACTEIWFNELRLSELDEKSGWAALGRVDIKLADLGTLYVSGGTRSIGFGLLEQRVNERSRENYDQFDIATNLELGKLLPQKAGVSIPVYAGVSKVVSTPEYDPYDLDIKLKDKLNAAPSAQKDSIRDDAVDVRTITTVNFTNVKKNNTTGKVQKPWSIENIDLSYSYYKEEQHNPLIESNKVTRHRAGLGYNYVATPKYWEPLKRTIKTQSNWLSLVRDLNINYLPSLLGFRADVNRQFGSFRPRSVGTPKGFIPETYDKYFTFDRYYNLRWDLTRSLNVDYTAVNKSWIDEDSGRLDKGEKARMWDNFAKGGRTILYQQNANISYTLPTAKIPLLDWTNIRLGYVGTFDWLGAS
;
A
#
# COMPACT_ATOMS: atom_id res chain seq x y z
N GLU A 1 3.48 -74.17 -33.55
CA GLU A 1 4.53 -73.18 -33.89
C GLU A 1 4.27 -72.61 -35.30
N ASN A 2 3.87 -71.35 -35.42
CA ASN A 2 3.75 -70.66 -36.72
C ASN A 2 5.10 -70.00 -37.08
N ARG A 3 5.99 -70.73 -37.76
CA ARG A 3 7.31 -70.26 -38.21
C ARG A 3 7.28 -69.56 -39.57
N ARG A 4 6.44 -68.52 -39.74
CA ARG A 4 6.52 -67.61 -40.90
C ARG A 4 6.21 -66.17 -40.48
N GLN A 5 6.95 -65.65 -39.52
CA GLN A 5 7.05 -64.21 -39.33
C GLN A 5 8.18 -63.75 -40.26
N ALA A 6 7.84 -63.07 -41.36
CA ALA A 6 8.84 -62.50 -42.25
C ALA A 6 9.59 -61.40 -41.48
N ASN A 7 10.87 -61.61 -41.20
CA ASN A 7 11.72 -60.56 -40.66
C ASN A 7 11.84 -59.44 -41.71
N ALA A 8 11.23 -58.29 -41.43
CA ALA A 8 11.41 -57.11 -42.25
C ALA A 8 12.80 -56.51 -41.96
N CYS A 9 13.78 -56.76 -42.83
CA CYS A 9 15.02 -55.99 -42.88
C CYS A 9 14.82 -54.85 -43.88
N THR A 10 14.72 -53.62 -43.39
CA THR A 10 14.58 -52.42 -44.25
C THR A 10 15.49 -51.31 -43.73
N GLU A 11 16.07 -50.55 -44.65
CA GLU A 11 16.85 -49.36 -44.36
C GLU A 11 15.98 -48.13 -44.65
N ILE A 12 15.62 -47.38 -43.60
CA ILE A 12 14.76 -46.20 -43.73
C ILE A 12 15.63 -44.95 -43.59
N TRP A 13 15.72 -44.19 -44.67
CA TRP A 13 16.37 -42.89 -44.70
C TRP A 13 15.33 -41.79 -44.57
N PHE A 14 15.40 -41.00 -43.50
CA PHE A 14 14.62 -39.78 -43.37
C PHE A 14 15.51 -38.60 -43.76
N ASN A 15 15.02 -37.76 -44.67
CA ASN A 15 15.78 -36.61 -45.17
C ASN A 15 15.63 -35.39 -44.24
N GLU A 16 14.52 -34.67 -44.36
CA GLU A 16 14.27 -33.42 -43.63
C GLU A 16 12.87 -33.45 -42.99
N LEU A 17 12.80 -33.14 -41.70
CA LEU A 17 11.56 -32.84 -41.00
C LEU A 17 11.48 -31.34 -40.76
N ARG A 18 10.73 -30.63 -41.60
CA ARG A 18 10.52 -29.19 -41.49
C ARG A 18 9.03 -28.87 -41.36
N LEU A 19 8.76 -27.81 -40.59
CA LEU A 19 7.45 -27.18 -40.57
C LEU A 19 7.33 -26.27 -41.81
N SER A 20 6.29 -26.47 -42.62
CA SER A 20 5.97 -25.60 -43.76
C SER A 20 4.79 -24.70 -43.44
N GLU A 21 4.71 -23.54 -44.09
CA GLU A 21 3.57 -22.61 -44.03
C GLU A 21 3.26 -22.11 -42.61
N LEU A 22 4.05 -21.13 -42.17
CA LEU A 22 3.77 -20.41 -40.92
C LEU A 22 2.43 -19.66 -41.04
N ASP A 23 1.70 -19.56 -39.94
CA ASP A 23 0.44 -18.83 -39.91
C ASP A 23 0.69 -17.32 -40.09
N GLU A 24 0.25 -16.77 -41.23
CA GLU A 24 0.44 -15.36 -41.62
C GLU A 24 -0.75 -14.46 -41.23
N LYS A 25 -1.56 -14.86 -40.24
CA LYS A 25 -2.66 -14.02 -39.76
C LYS A 25 -2.18 -12.65 -39.29
N SER A 26 -2.86 -11.62 -39.75
CA SER A 26 -2.69 -10.26 -39.26
C SER A 26 -3.32 -10.09 -37.88
N GLY A 27 -2.63 -9.34 -37.03
CA GLY A 27 -3.16 -8.86 -35.77
C GLY A 27 -3.46 -7.36 -35.83
N TRP A 28 -4.36 -6.89 -34.97
CA TRP A 28 -4.66 -5.48 -34.82
C TRP A 28 -4.64 -5.10 -33.35
N ALA A 29 -4.44 -3.81 -33.09
CA ALA A 29 -4.56 -3.23 -31.75
C ALA A 29 -5.25 -1.88 -31.85
N ALA A 30 -6.03 -1.54 -30.83
CA ALA A 30 -6.66 -0.25 -30.69
C ALA A 30 -6.47 0.24 -29.25
N LEU A 31 -6.16 1.53 -29.11
CA LEU A 31 -6.06 2.21 -27.82
C LEU A 31 -6.86 3.50 -27.90
N GLY A 32 -7.82 3.63 -26.99
CA GLY A 32 -8.56 4.86 -26.75
C GLY A 32 -8.23 5.40 -25.36
N ARG A 33 -8.02 6.71 -25.27
CA ARG A 33 -7.84 7.41 -24.00
C ARG A 33 -8.59 8.72 -24.02
N VAL A 34 -9.29 9.01 -22.93
CA VAL A 34 -10.04 10.24 -22.70
C VAL A 34 -9.63 10.81 -21.34
N ASP A 35 -9.15 12.04 -21.35
CA ASP A 35 -8.77 12.80 -20.17
C ASP A 35 -9.73 13.99 -20.01
N ILE A 36 -10.52 14.01 -18.95
CA ILE A 36 -11.50 15.06 -18.65
C ILE A 36 -11.03 15.85 -17.43
N LYS A 37 -10.83 17.15 -17.57
CA LYS A 37 -10.49 18.05 -16.45
C LYS A 37 -11.73 18.79 -15.95
N LEU A 38 -12.06 18.60 -14.67
CA LEU A 38 -13.20 19.21 -13.99
C LEU A 38 -12.77 20.49 -13.25
N ALA A 39 -12.16 21.44 -13.98
CA ALA A 39 -11.63 22.69 -13.43
C ALA A 39 -10.77 22.47 -12.16
N ASP A 40 -11.20 23.03 -11.01
CA ASP A 40 -10.56 22.92 -9.70
C ASP A 40 -10.97 21.68 -8.90
N LEU A 41 -12.01 20.95 -9.33
CA LEU A 41 -12.53 19.78 -8.61
C LEU A 41 -11.65 18.55 -8.84
N GLY A 42 -11.06 18.39 -10.03
CA GLY A 42 -10.25 17.21 -10.31
C GLY A 42 -10.17 16.79 -11.77
N THR A 43 -9.85 15.52 -11.98
CA THR A 43 -9.66 14.90 -13.31
C THR A 43 -10.25 13.51 -13.35
N LEU A 44 -10.85 13.13 -14.48
CA LEU A 44 -11.36 11.80 -14.79
C LEU A 44 -10.58 11.27 -16.00
N TYR A 45 -10.06 10.07 -15.85
CA TYR A 45 -9.28 9.32 -16.83
C TYR A 45 -10.06 8.09 -17.23
N VAL A 46 -10.25 7.89 -18.52
CA VAL A 46 -10.83 6.66 -19.07
C VAL A 46 -9.90 6.18 -20.17
N SER A 47 -9.43 4.94 -20.07
CA SER A 47 -8.67 4.29 -21.13
C SER A 47 -9.21 2.91 -21.43
N GLY A 48 -9.17 2.54 -22.70
CA GLY A 48 -9.53 1.22 -23.18
C GLY A 48 -8.51 0.79 -24.22
N GLY A 49 -7.95 -0.40 -24.07
CA GLY A 49 -7.01 -0.99 -25.01
C GLY A 49 -7.48 -2.38 -25.39
N THR A 50 -7.35 -2.74 -26.65
CA THR A 50 -7.58 -4.10 -27.12
C THR A 50 -6.50 -4.48 -28.13
N ARG A 51 -6.08 -5.74 -28.12
CA ARG A 51 -5.21 -6.31 -29.15
C ARG A 51 -5.64 -7.74 -29.45
N SER A 52 -5.61 -8.09 -30.72
CA SER A 52 -5.95 -9.43 -31.16
C SER A 52 -4.75 -10.38 -31.09
N ILE A 53 -5.05 -11.67 -31.16
CA ILE A 53 -4.08 -12.71 -31.49
C ILE A 53 -3.32 -12.31 -32.78
N GLY A 54 -2.03 -12.62 -32.83
CA GLY A 54 -1.11 -12.30 -33.93
C GLY A 54 -0.50 -10.90 -33.87
N PHE A 55 -1.00 -10.00 -33.01
CA PHE A 55 -0.41 -8.67 -32.86
C PHE A 55 0.95 -8.75 -32.15
N GLY A 56 1.91 -7.97 -32.64
CA GLY A 56 3.27 -7.91 -32.11
C GLY A 56 4.05 -6.74 -32.72
N LEU A 57 5.23 -6.45 -32.15
CA LEU A 57 6.16 -5.47 -32.69
C LEU A 57 6.89 -6.03 -33.93
N LEU A 58 7.48 -5.16 -34.76
CA LEU A 58 8.10 -5.56 -36.02
C LEU A 58 9.29 -6.52 -35.83
N GLU A 59 10.03 -6.36 -34.74
CA GLU A 59 11.17 -7.20 -34.37
C GLU A 59 10.79 -8.58 -33.82
N GLN A 60 9.52 -8.80 -33.46
CA GLN A 60 9.07 -10.05 -32.83
C GLN A 60 8.95 -11.19 -33.85
N ARG A 61 9.54 -12.34 -33.49
CA ARG A 61 9.42 -13.58 -34.27
C ARG A 61 8.01 -14.15 -34.15
N VAL A 62 7.63 -15.05 -35.06
CA VAL A 62 6.28 -15.66 -35.12
C VAL A 62 5.83 -16.28 -33.79
N ASN A 63 6.75 -16.92 -33.06
CA ASN A 63 6.45 -17.53 -31.75
C ASN A 63 6.32 -16.53 -30.59
N GLU A 64 6.80 -15.29 -30.76
CA GLU A 64 6.78 -14.24 -29.73
C GLU A 64 5.56 -13.31 -29.86
N ARG A 65 4.80 -13.43 -30.95
CA ARG A 65 3.57 -12.66 -31.19
C ARG A 65 2.46 -13.11 -30.24
N SER A 66 1.49 -12.22 -30.01
CA SER A 66 0.38 -12.49 -29.10
C SER A 66 -0.38 -13.75 -29.49
N ARG A 67 -0.53 -14.69 -28.56
CA ARG A 67 -1.41 -15.87 -28.71
C ARG A 67 -2.74 -15.72 -27.98
N GLU A 68 -3.02 -14.50 -27.52
CA GLU A 68 -4.19 -14.18 -26.72
C GLU A 68 -4.82 -12.88 -27.22
N ASN A 69 -6.15 -12.80 -27.17
CA ASN A 69 -6.85 -11.53 -27.29
C ASN A 69 -6.81 -10.87 -25.92
N TYR A 70 -6.38 -9.62 -25.87
CA TYR A 70 -6.21 -8.90 -24.62
C TYR A 70 -7.05 -7.65 -24.67
N ASP A 71 -7.99 -7.54 -23.73
CA ASP A 71 -8.87 -6.39 -23.55
C ASP A 71 -8.61 -5.78 -22.18
N GLN A 72 -8.36 -4.48 -22.15
CA GLN A 72 -8.10 -3.71 -20.94
C GLN A 72 -9.01 -2.51 -20.91
N PHE A 73 -9.58 -2.26 -19.73
CA PHE A 73 -10.43 -1.12 -19.46
C PHE A 73 -10.08 -0.52 -18.11
N ASP A 74 -9.74 0.77 -18.09
CA ASP A 74 -9.38 1.49 -16.89
C ASP A 74 -10.21 2.77 -16.78
N ILE A 75 -10.80 2.98 -15.61
CA ILE A 75 -11.39 4.25 -15.21
C ILE A 75 -10.67 4.67 -13.94
N ALA A 76 -10.17 5.91 -13.90
CA ALA A 76 -9.58 6.48 -12.70
C ALA A 76 -10.01 7.94 -12.54
N THR A 77 -10.21 8.39 -11.31
CA THR A 77 -10.57 9.76 -10.99
C THR A 77 -9.74 10.26 -9.82
N ASN A 78 -9.30 11.50 -9.93
CA ASN A 78 -8.61 12.25 -8.88
C ASN A 78 -9.46 13.47 -8.57
N LEU A 79 -10.11 13.50 -7.41
CA LEU A 79 -11.04 14.54 -6.99
C LEU A 79 -10.57 15.20 -5.69
N GLU A 80 -10.67 16.51 -5.60
CA GLU A 80 -10.49 17.29 -4.38
C GLU A 80 -11.87 17.62 -3.80
N LEU A 81 -12.46 16.70 -3.03
CA LEU A 81 -13.82 16.88 -2.48
C LEU A 81 -13.89 18.04 -1.47
N GLY A 82 -12.75 18.49 -0.95
CA GLY A 82 -12.67 19.70 -0.12
C GLY A 82 -13.16 20.97 -0.81
N LYS A 83 -13.09 21.02 -2.16
CA LYS A 83 -13.57 22.15 -2.96
C LYS A 83 -15.10 22.25 -3.03
N LEU A 84 -15.83 21.18 -2.69
CA LEU A 84 -17.30 21.18 -2.60
C LEU A 84 -17.81 21.81 -1.30
N LEU A 85 -16.93 21.98 -0.31
CA LEU A 85 -17.24 22.64 0.96
C LEU A 85 -17.00 24.15 0.87
N PRO A 86 -17.65 24.97 1.74
CA PRO A 86 -17.40 26.40 1.77
C PRO A 86 -15.91 26.72 1.98
N GLN A 87 -15.38 27.71 1.28
CA GLN A 87 -13.95 28.08 1.34
C GLN A 87 -13.44 28.35 2.77
N LYS A 88 -14.32 28.86 3.66
CA LYS A 88 -14.01 29.09 5.08
C LYS A 88 -13.74 27.82 5.88
N ALA A 89 -14.24 26.66 5.44
CA ALA A 89 -14.00 25.38 6.11
C ALA A 89 -12.52 24.96 6.01
N GLY A 90 -11.85 25.32 4.91
CA GLY A 90 -10.42 25.08 4.72
C GLY A 90 -10.02 23.60 4.70
N VAL A 91 -10.95 22.67 4.45
CA VAL A 91 -10.70 21.23 4.48
C VAL A 91 -10.18 20.78 3.12
N SER A 92 -9.11 19.99 3.11
CA SER A 92 -8.63 19.28 1.93
C SER A 92 -9.00 17.80 2.04
N ILE A 93 -9.64 17.28 1.00
CA ILE A 93 -10.08 15.90 0.90
C ILE A 93 -9.68 15.38 -0.49
N PRO A 94 -8.40 15.01 -0.70
CA PRO A 94 -7.94 14.40 -1.94
C PRO A 94 -8.41 12.94 -1.99
N VAL A 95 -9.15 12.60 -3.05
CA VAL A 95 -9.71 11.28 -3.29
C VAL A 95 -9.25 10.77 -4.64
N TYR A 96 -8.61 9.61 -4.65
CA TYR A 96 -8.39 8.82 -5.84
C TYR A 96 -9.33 7.62 -5.83
N ALA A 97 -9.98 7.34 -6.94
CA ALA A 97 -10.72 6.10 -7.11
C ALA A 97 -10.45 5.56 -8.51
N GLY A 98 -10.29 4.25 -8.64
CA GLY A 98 -10.04 3.64 -9.93
C GLY A 98 -10.47 2.18 -9.99
N VAL A 99 -10.91 1.78 -11.17
CA VAL A 99 -11.24 0.40 -11.51
C VAL A 99 -10.49 0.05 -12.80
N SER A 100 -9.73 -1.02 -12.75
CA SER A 100 -8.99 -1.59 -13.88
C SER A 100 -9.48 -3.02 -14.08
N LYS A 101 -9.89 -3.36 -15.29
CA LYS A 101 -10.26 -4.72 -15.67
C LYS A 101 -9.47 -5.14 -16.89
N VAL A 102 -8.79 -6.28 -16.78
CA VAL A 102 -8.05 -6.91 -17.85
C VAL A 102 -8.67 -8.29 -18.10
N VAL A 103 -8.89 -8.60 -19.36
CA VAL A 103 -9.41 -9.88 -19.83
C VAL A 103 -8.46 -10.39 -20.91
N SER A 104 -7.88 -11.58 -20.68
CA SER A 104 -7.05 -12.27 -21.66
C SER A 104 -7.73 -13.57 -22.08
N THR A 105 -8.03 -13.69 -23.37
CA THR A 105 -8.65 -14.88 -23.95
C THR A 105 -7.65 -15.60 -24.84
N PRO A 106 -7.22 -16.84 -24.50
CA PRO A 106 -6.24 -17.56 -25.30
C PRO A 106 -6.80 -18.03 -26.65
N GLU A 107 -5.94 -18.17 -27.66
CA GLU A 107 -6.31 -18.76 -28.95
C GLU A 107 -6.64 -20.25 -28.81
N TYR A 108 -5.82 -20.96 -28.05
CA TYR A 108 -5.92 -22.39 -27.79
C TYR A 108 -6.58 -22.65 -26.45
N ASP A 109 -7.25 -23.80 -26.32
CA ASP A 109 -7.78 -24.22 -25.05
C ASP A 109 -6.62 -24.47 -24.05
N PRO A 110 -6.70 -23.96 -22.82
CA PRO A 110 -5.60 -24.07 -21.87
C PRO A 110 -5.40 -25.49 -21.31
N TYR A 111 -6.36 -26.39 -21.50
CA TYR A 111 -6.25 -27.79 -21.12
C TYR A 111 -5.88 -28.67 -22.33
N ASP A 112 -6.43 -28.34 -23.51
CA ASP A 112 -6.15 -29.00 -24.79
C ASP A 112 -5.37 -28.04 -25.71
N LEU A 113 -4.04 -27.97 -25.50
CA LEU A 113 -3.15 -26.95 -26.09
C LEU A 113 -3.07 -26.96 -27.62
N ASP A 114 -3.64 -27.97 -28.28
CA ASP A 114 -3.69 -28.17 -29.72
C ASP A 114 -5.05 -27.77 -30.34
N ILE A 115 -6.11 -27.66 -29.53
CA ILE A 115 -7.46 -27.31 -30.00
C ILE A 115 -7.70 -25.82 -29.79
N LYS A 116 -8.19 -25.13 -30.82
CA LYS A 116 -8.60 -23.72 -30.68
C LYS A 116 -9.82 -23.63 -29.76
N LEU A 117 -9.78 -22.67 -28.84
CA LEU A 117 -10.88 -22.44 -27.89
C LEU A 117 -12.21 -22.19 -28.62
N LYS A 118 -12.18 -21.45 -29.74
CA LYS A 118 -13.35 -21.19 -30.58
C LYS A 118 -13.98 -22.47 -31.13
N ASP A 119 -13.16 -23.41 -31.61
CA ASP A 119 -13.64 -24.66 -32.22
C ASP A 119 -14.24 -25.56 -31.14
N LYS A 120 -13.61 -25.64 -29.97
CA LYS A 120 -14.15 -26.36 -28.80
C LYS A 120 -15.49 -25.78 -28.31
N LEU A 121 -15.60 -24.45 -28.24
CA LEU A 121 -16.86 -23.77 -27.88
C LEU A 121 -17.96 -23.98 -28.93
N ASN A 122 -17.62 -24.13 -30.21
CA ASN A 122 -18.60 -24.39 -31.27
C ASN A 122 -19.13 -25.82 -31.19
N ALA A 123 -18.26 -26.80 -30.91
CA ALA A 123 -18.61 -28.20 -30.78
C ALA A 123 -19.34 -28.56 -29.47
N ALA A 124 -19.17 -27.77 -28.41
CA ALA A 124 -19.78 -28.05 -27.10
C ALA A 124 -21.32 -27.79 -27.07
N PRO A 125 -22.08 -28.51 -26.22
CA PRO A 125 -23.50 -28.20 -25.98
C PRO A 125 -23.67 -26.80 -25.37
N SER A 126 -24.76 -26.10 -25.72
CA SER A 126 -25.02 -24.71 -25.25
C SER A 126 -24.96 -24.56 -23.73
N ALA A 127 -25.40 -25.56 -22.97
CA ALA A 127 -25.36 -25.56 -21.51
C ALA A 127 -23.95 -25.58 -20.89
N GLN A 128 -22.92 -25.98 -21.66
CA GLN A 128 -21.54 -26.10 -21.18
C GLN A 128 -20.61 -25.00 -21.72
N LYS A 129 -21.03 -24.25 -22.76
CA LYS A 129 -20.21 -23.22 -23.41
C LYS A 129 -19.73 -22.14 -22.46
N ASP A 130 -20.60 -21.69 -21.55
CA ASP A 130 -20.24 -20.62 -20.61
C ASP A 130 -19.24 -21.11 -19.56
N SER A 131 -19.36 -22.35 -19.07
CA SER A 131 -18.35 -22.94 -18.18
C SER A 131 -17.00 -23.08 -18.87
N ILE A 132 -16.97 -23.57 -20.11
CA ILE A 132 -15.70 -23.72 -20.86
C ILE A 132 -15.03 -22.36 -21.08
N ARG A 133 -15.82 -21.31 -21.37
CA ARG A 133 -15.28 -19.95 -21.54
C ARG A 133 -14.73 -19.39 -20.23
N ASP A 134 -15.49 -19.46 -19.15
CA ASP A 134 -15.07 -18.92 -17.84
C ASP A 134 -13.84 -19.66 -17.27
N ASP A 135 -13.69 -20.94 -17.62
CA ASP A 135 -12.55 -21.76 -17.22
C ASP A 135 -11.29 -21.47 -18.05
N ALA A 136 -11.44 -20.88 -19.26
CA ALA A 136 -10.34 -20.64 -20.18
C ALA A 136 -9.76 -19.22 -20.12
N VAL A 137 -10.58 -18.24 -19.74
CA VAL A 137 -10.22 -16.80 -19.77
C VAL A 137 -9.49 -16.39 -18.49
N ASP A 138 -8.40 -15.63 -18.61
CA ASP A 138 -7.79 -14.91 -17.48
C ASP A 138 -8.47 -13.56 -17.31
N VAL A 139 -9.08 -13.33 -16.16
CA VAL A 139 -9.68 -12.05 -15.80
C VAL A 139 -9.03 -11.54 -14.54
N ARG A 140 -8.54 -10.31 -14.57
CA ARG A 140 -8.07 -9.58 -13.40
C ARG A 140 -8.82 -8.26 -13.26
N THR A 141 -9.44 -8.04 -12.12
CA THR A 141 -10.12 -6.78 -11.78
C THR A 141 -9.49 -6.19 -10.54
N ILE A 142 -9.02 -4.94 -10.64
CA ILE A 142 -8.45 -4.18 -9.55
C ILE A 142 -9.35 -2.97 -9.29
N THR A 143 -9.80 -2.82 -8.05
CA THR A 143 -10.58 -1.68 -7.59
C THR A 143 -9.82 -1.01 -6.45
N THR A 144 -9.62 0.30 -6.57
CA THR A 144 -8.89 1.09 -5.59
C THR A 144 -9.65 2.34 -5.21
N VAL A 145 -9.61 2.70 -3.93
CA VAL A 145 -10.14 3.97 -3.41
C VAL A 145 -9.19 4.47 -2.33
N ASN A 146 -8.60 5.65 -2.53
CA ASN A 146 -7.61 6.23 -1.64
C ASN A 146 -8.02 7.65 -1.25
N PHE A 147 -8.15 7.88 0.05
CA PHE A 147 -8.21 9.19 0.69
C PHE A 147 -6.83 9.46 1.26
N THR A 148 -6.14 10.47 0.76
CA THR A 148 -4.75 10.74 1.15
C THR A 148 -4.65 12.06 1.86
N ASN A 149 -4.13 12.07 3.09
CA ASN A 149 -3.85 13.30 3.83
C ASN A 149 -5.07 14.24 3.96
N VAL A 150 -6.23 13.65 4.28
CA VAL A 150 -7.45 14.40 4.58
C VAL A 150 -7.20 15.22 5.84
N LYS A 151 -7.22 16.54 5.71
CA LYS A 151 -6.84 17.44 6.80
C LYS A 151 -7.55 18.78 6.69
N LYS A 152 -7.57 19.51 7.82
CA LYS A 152 -8.00 20.90 7.85
C LYS A 152 -6.79 21.81 7.70
N ASN A 153 -6.77 22.64 6.66
CA ASN A 153 -5.75 23.66 6.46
C ASN A 153 -6.02 24.88 7.34
N ASN A 154 -4.95 25.49 7.85
CA ASN A 154 -5.03 26.73 8.60
C ASN A 154 -5.27 27.93 7.67
N THR A 155 -6.53 28.31 7.47
CA THR A 155 -6.91 29.46 6.63
C THR A 155 -6.90 30.79 7.39
N THR A 156 -6.82 30.75 8.73
CA THR A 156 -6.94 31.95 9.58
C THR A 156 -5.62 32.56 10.00
N GLY A 157 -4.50 31.87 9.74
CA GLY A 157 -3.15 32.29 10.15
C GLY A 157 -2.94 32.28 11.67
N LYS A 158 -3.88 31.73 12.44
CA LYS A 158 -3.75 31.62 13.90
C LYS A 158 -2.69 30.59 14.25
N VAL A 159 -1.94 30.85 15.33
CA VAL A 159 -0.97 29.89 15.85
C VAL A 159 -1.71 28.61 16.24
N GLN A 160 -1.26 27.47 15.69
CA GLN A 160 -1.82 26.17 16.01
C GLN A 160 -1.56 25.85 17.47
N LYS A 161 -2.59 25.33 18.14
CA LYS A 161 -2.50 24.85 19.52
C LYS A 161 -2.38 23.32 19.48
N PRO A 162 -1.91 22.67 20.55
CA PRO A 162 -1.80 21.20 20.57
C PRO A 162 -3.13 20.51 20.24
N TRP A 163 -4.26 21.07 20.68
CA TRP A 163 -5.60 20.53 20.42
C TRP A 163 -6.25 21.03 19.12
N SER A 164 -5.51 21.73 18.24
CA SER A 164 -6.02 22.15 16.94
C SER A 164 -6.24 20.93 16.04
N ILE A 165 -7.44 20.81 15.46
CA ILE A 165 -7.79 19.75 14.48
C ILE A 165 -6.90 19.83 13.23
N GLU A 166 -6.33 21.00 12.95
CA GLU A 166 -5.39 21.21 11.82
C GLU A 166 -4.08 20.41 11.96
N ASN A 167 -3.77 19.92 13.15
CA ASN A 167 -2.61 19.05 13.38
C ASN A 167 -2.92 17.59 13.02
N ILE A 168 -4.18 17.24 12.74
CA ILE A 168 -4.61 15.86 12.44
C ILE A 168 -4.74 15.67 10.94
N ASP A 169 -4.14 14.60 10.43
CA ASP A 169 -4.34 14.09 9.09
C ASP A 169 -4.88 12.66 9.11
N LEU A 170 -5.78 12.37 8.19
CA LEU A 170 -6.40 11.06 8.02
C LEU A 170 -6.12 10.55 6.62
N SER A 171 -5.67 9.30 6.52
CA SER A 171 -5.48 8.60 5.26
C SER A 171 -6.22 7.26 5.31
N TYR A 172 -6.88 6.89 4.23
CA TYR A 172 -7.54 5.61 4.11
C TYR A 172 -7.39 5.09 2.68
N SER A 173 -6.98 3.84 2.53
CA SER A 173 -6.80 3.19 1.25
C SER A 173 -7.51 1.84 1.26
N TYR A 174 -8.30 1.63 0.23
CA TYR A 174 -8.97 0.39 -0.08
C TYR A 174 -8.43 -0.13 -1.40
N TYR A 175 -8.02 -1.39 -1.40
CA TYR A 175 -7.54 -2.09 -2.58
C TYR A 175 -8.21 -3.45 -2.62
N LYS A 176 -8.81 -3.79 -3.77
CA LYS A 176 -9.41 -5.09 -4.02
C LYS A 176 -8.92 -5.60 -5.35
N GLU A 177 -8.35 -6.79 -5.36
CA GLU A 177 -7.96 -7.52 -6.56
C GLU A 177 -8.74 -8.82 -6.60
N GLU A 178 -9.35 -9.09 -7.74
CA GLU A 178 -10.04 -10.35 -8.03
C GLU A 178 -9.47 -10.90 -9.33
N GLN A 179 -8.97 -12.13 -9.29
CA GLN A 179 -8.43 -12.83 -10.42
C GLN A 179 -8.98 -14.25 -10.52
N HIS A 180 -9.26 -14.69 -11.73
CA HIS A 180 -9.47 -16.10 -12.06
C HIS A 180 -8.86 -16.40 -13.42
N ASN A 181 -8.37 -17.62 -13.59
CA ASN A 181 -7.80 -18.09 -14.85
C ASN A 181 -7.90 -19.64 -14.92
N PRO A 182 -7.31 -20.30 -15.93
CA PRO A 182 -7.38 -21.77 -16.07
C PRO A 182 -6.71 -22.55 -14.94
N LEU A 183 -5.80 -21.95 -14.19
CA LEU A 183 -5.13 -22.60 -13.05
C LEU A 183 -5.73 -22.16 -11.71
N ILE A 184 -6.37 -20.99 -11.68
CA ILE A 184 -6.85 -20.32 -10.47
C ILE A 184 -8.36 -20.17 -10.58
N GLU A 185 -9.10 -20.88 -9.72
CA GLU A 185 -10.56 -20.73 -9.66
C GLU A 185 -10.94 -19.40 -9.00
N SER A 186 -10.23 -18.99 -7.95
CA SER A 186 -10.43 -17.68 -7.34
C SER A 186 -9.20 -17.22 -6.59
N ASN A 187 -8.72 -16.03 -6.92
CA ASN A 187 -7.74 -15.29 -6.13
C ASN A 187 -8.38 -13.94 -5.78
N LYS A 188 -8.58 -13.68 -4.50
CA LYS A 188 -9.18 -12.42 -4.02
C LYS A 188 -8.29 -11.83 -2.95
N VAL A 189 -7.78 -10.63 -3.19
CA VAL A 189 -6.94 -9.90 -2.24
C VAL A 189 -7.64 -8.60 -1.90
N THR A 190 -8.03 -8.43 -0.65
CA THR A 190 -8.60 -7.18 -0.14
C THR A 190 -7.64 -6.58 0.88
N ARG A 191 -7.21 -5.34 0.68
CA ARG A 191 -6.38 -4.57 1.61
C ARG A 191 -7.12 -3.33 2.06
N HIS A 192 -7.11 -3.11 3.36
CA HIS A 192 -7.53 -1.89 4.01
C HIS A 192 -6.33 -1.31 4.71
N ARG A 193 -5.97 -0.07 4.39
CA ARG A 193 -4.94 0.68 5.09
C ARG A 193 -5.54 1.95 5.63
N ALA A 194 -5.46 2.16 6.93
CA ALA A 194 -5.86 3.39 7.59
C ALA A 194 -4.62 4.04 8.22
N GLY A 195 -4.49 5.35 8.10
CA GLY A 195 -3.43 6.15 8.68
C GLY A 195 -4.04 7.30 9.44
N LEU A 196 -3.64 7.47 10.70
CA LEU A 196 -3.92 8.66 11.51
C LEU A 196 -2.57 9.33 11.77
N GLY A 197 -2.39 10.54 11.27
CA GLY A 197 -1.28 11.39 11.63
C GLY A 197 -1.73 12.50 12.57
N TYR A 198 -0.89 12.81 13.54
CA TYR A 198 -0.96 13.99 14.37
C TYR A 198 0.42 14.63 14.35
N ASN A 199 0.51 15.87 13.88
CA ASN A 199 1.77 16.60 13.80
C ASN A 199 1.57 18.03 14.29
N TYR A 200 1.98 18.27 15.52
CA TYR A 200 1.98 19.59 16.13
C TYR A 200 3.38 20.19 16.06
N VAL A 201 3.49 21.36 15.43
CA VAL A 201 4.72 22.14 15.35
C VAL A 201 4.49 23.50 16.00
N ALA A 202 5.37 23.87 16.93
CA ALA A 202 5.30 25.15 17.61
C ALA A 202 6.64 25.86 17.61
N THR A 203 6.59 27.19 17.54
CA THR A 203 7.75 28.01 17.84
C THR A 203 7.96 28.04 19.35
N PRO A 204 9.14 27.65 19.87
CA PRO A 204 9.39 27.62 21.30
C PRO A 204 9.19 29.00 21.94
N LYS A 205 8.31 29.10 22.94
CA LYS A 205 8.09 30.33 23.69
C LYS A 205 8.55 30.12 25.13
N TYR A 206 9.70 30.69 25.44
CA TYR A 206 10.29 30.60 26.76
C TYR A 206 9.62 31.59 27.72
N TRP A 207 9.17 31.08 28.86
CA TRP A 207 8.74 31.90 29.99
C TRP A 207 9.94 32.17 30.90
N GLU A 208 10.17 33.45 31.17
CA GLU A 208 11.31 33.96 31.96
C GLU A 208 10.76 34.63 33.24
N PRO A 209 10.41 33.87 34.29
CA PRO A 209 9.70 34.39 35.46
C PRO A 209 10.50 35.43 36.25
N LEU A 210 11.82 35.23 36.35
CA LEU A 210 12.69 35.99 37.24
C LEU A 210 13.30 37.24 36.59
N LYS A 211 13.13 37.39 35.27
CA LYS A 211 13.67 38.51 34.51
C LYS A 211 13.02 39.85 34.85
N ARG A 212 11.76 39.83 35.32
CA ARG A 212 11.03 41.05 35.74
C ARG A 212 11.25 41.42 37.20
N THR A 213 11.55 40.45 38.07
CA THR A 213 11.70 40.66 39.51
C THR A 213 13.14 41.00 39.91
N ILE A 214 14.14 40.40 39.26
CA ILE A 214 15.57 40.68 39.53
C ILE A 214 16.06 41.72 38.52
N LYS A 215 16.01 43.01 38.92
CA LYS A 215 16.47 44.15 38.09
C LYS A 215 17.98 44.40 38.19
N THR A 216 18.69 43.69 39.05
CA THR A 216 20.12 43.87 39.30
C THR A 216 20.94 43.40 38.10
N GLN A 217 21.92 44.19 37.67
CA GLN A 217 22.84 43.87 36.56
C GLN A 217 24.07 43.05 37.00
N SER A 218 24.04 42.47 38.20
CA SER A 218 25.16 41.67 38.70
C SER A 218 25.32 40.39 37.87
N ASN A 219 26.52 40.16 37.35
CA ASN A 219 26.82 39.00 36.51
C ASN A 219 26.57 37.67 37.24
N TRP A 220 26.68 37.64 38.57
CA TRP A 220 26.43 36.45 39.40
C TRP A 220 24.96 36.05 39.49
N LEU A 221 24.04 37.01 39.37
CA LEU A 221 22.58 36.76 39.40
C LEU A 221 22.01 36.49 37.99
N SER A 222 22.83 36.59 36.94
CA SER A 222 22.40 36.41 35.55
C SER A 222 21.86 35.00 35.27
N LEU A 223 22.43 33.97 35.91
CA LEU A 223 21.99 32.59 35.77
C LEU A 223 20.56 32.37 36.27
N VAL A 224 20.24 32.92 37.44
CA VAL A 224 18.92 32.82 38.09
C VAL A 224 17.91 33.74 37.41
N ARG A 225 18.32 34.96 37.04
CA ARG A 225 17.48 35.94 36.34
C ARG A 225 16.99 35.43 34.98
N ASP A 226 17.85 34.72 34.25
CA ASP A 226 17.59 34.26 32.89
C ASP A 226 17.18 32.79 32.83
N LEU A 227 16.67 32.24 33.95
CA LEU A 227 15.98 30.96 33.94
C LEU A 227 14.80 31.05 33.00
N ASN A 228 14.75 30.10 32.08
CA ASN A 228 13.79 30.06 30.99
C ASN A 228 13.23 28.65 30.90
N ILE A 229 11.91 28.54 30.81
CA ILE A 229 11.21 27.26 30.71
C ILE A 229 10.22 27.36 29.55
N ASN A 230 10.23 26.36 28.67
CA ASN A 230 9.24 26.18 27.63
C ASN A 230 8.24 25.12 28.07
N TYR A 231 6.98 25.51 28.23
CA TYR A 231 5.92 24.64 28.70
C TYR A 231 5.31 23.73 27.63
N LEU A 232 5.55 24.05 26.35
CA LEU A 232 5.00 23.31 25.23
C LEU A 232 6.13 22.62 24.45
N PRO A 233 5.90 21.39 23.96
CA PRO A 233 6.85 20.76 23.07
C PRO A 233 6.96 21.55 21.77
N SER A 234 8.16 21.59 21.20
CA SER A 234 8.45 22.24 19.92
C SER A 234 7.88 21.42 18.75
N LEU A 235 7.91 20.08 18.90
CA LEU A 235 7.33 19.11 17.97
C LEU A 235 6.66 17.99 18.76
N LEU A 236 5.43 17.67 18.40
CA LEU A 236 4.75 16.47 18.86
C LEU A 236 4.13 15.76 17.65
N GLY A 237 4.79 14.70 17.21
CA GLY A 237 4.36 13.81 16.15
C GLY A 237 3.86 12.49 16.71
N PHE A 238 2.68 12.08 16.27
CA PHE A 238 2.15 10.73 16.49
C PHE A 238 1.58 10.23 15.17
N ARG A 239 1.91 9.01 14.78
CA ARG A 239 1.35 8.39 13.58
C ARG A 239 0.95 6.96 13.88
N ALA A 240 -0.26 6.60 13.49
CA ALA A 240 -0.83 5.27 13.64
C ALA A 240 -1.20 4.75 12.24
N ASP A 241 -0.47 3.76 11.75
CA ASP A 241 -0.76 3.06 10.49
C ASP A 241 -1.31 1.67 10.79
N VAL A 242 -2.52 1.43 10.33
CA VAL A 242 -3.22 0.16 10.43
C VAL A 242 -3.28 -0.44 9.03
N ASN A 243 -2.83 -1.67 8.85
CA ASN A 243 -2.82 -2.34 7.56
C ASN A 243 -3.37 -3.76 7.70
N ARG A 244 -4.52 -4.02 7.06
CA ARG A 244 -5.20 -5.30 7.10
C ARG A 244 -5.36 -5.84 5.68
N GLN A 245 -4.78 -7.00 5.41
CA GLN A 245 -5.01 -7.76 4.18
C GLN A 245 -5.74 -9.05 4.50
N PHE A 246 -6.69 -9.35 3.63
CA PHE A 246 -7.31 -10.65 3.52
C PHE A 246 -7.19 -11.12 2.07
N GLY A 247 -6.30 -12.09 1.85
CA GLY A 247 -6.15 -12.86 0.63
C GLY A 247 -6.84 -14.22 0.77
N SER A 248 -7.63 -14.62 -0.22
CA SER A 248 -8.13 -15.98 -0.36
C SER A 248 -7.74 -16.51 -1.73
N PHE A 249 -7.03 -17.63 -1.76
CA PHE A 249 -6.54 -18.26 -2.99
C PHE A 249 -7.06 -19.69 -3.08
N ARG A 250 -7.72 -20.00 -4.20
CA ARG A 250 -8.23 -21.33 -4.52
C ARG A 250 -7.73 -21.74 -5.90
N PRO A 251 -6.88 -22.76 -6.00
CA PRO A 251 -6.49 -23.33 -7.28
C PRO A 251 -7.69 -24.04 -7.92
N ARG A 252 -7.68 -24.11 -9.24
CA ARG A 252 -8.73 -24.78 -9.99
C ARG A 252 -8.54 -26.29 -9.97
N SER A 253 -9.63 -27.01 -9.70
CA SER A 253 -9.67 -28.47 -9.78
C SER A 253 -9.97 -28.91 -11.20
N VAL A 254 -9.02 -29.59 -11.86
CA VAL A 254 -9.21 -30.18 -13.19
C VAL A 254 -9.40 -31.68 -13.03
N GLY A 255 -10.51 -32.23 -13.54
CA GLY A 255 -10.80 -33.68 -13.49
C GLY A 255 -11.36 -34.21 -12.16
N THR A 256 -11.59 -33.36 -11.17
CA THR A 256 -12.23 -33.71 -9.88
C THR A 256 -13.44 -32.79 -9.61
N PRO A 257 -14.39 -33.17 -8.71
CA PRO A 257 -15.56 -32.34 -8.42
C PRO A 257 -15.17 -30.92 -7.99
N LYS A 258 -15.97 -29.92 -8.40
CA LYS A 258 -15.78 -28.51 -8.03
C LYS A 258 -15.71 -28.38 -6.49
N GLY A 259 -14.72 -27.64 -6.00
CA GLY A 259 -14.53 -27.40 -4.56
C GLY A 259 -13.79 -28.48 -3.78
N PHE A 260 -13.18 -29.47 -4.45
CA PHE A 260 -12.35 -30.49 -3.77
C PHE A 260 -11.09 -29.89 -3.12
N ILE A 261 -10.46 -28.90 -3.76
CA ILE A 261 -9.27 -28.25 -3.22
C ILE A 261 -9.69 -27.09 -2.29
N PRO A 262 -9.26 -27.10 -1.01
CA PRO A 262 -9.65 -26.06 -0.07
C PRO A 262 -9.02 -24.70 -0.41
N GLU A 263 -9.68 -23.62 0.01
CA GLU A 263 -9.12 -22.27 -0.06
C GLU A 263 -7.95 -22.13 0.92
N THR A 264 -6.88 -21.49 0.46
CA THR A 264 -5.77 -21.01 1.30
C THR A 264 -5.97 -19.52 1.59
N TYR A 265 -5.44 -19.06 2.71
CA TYR A 265 -5.63 -17.68 3.17
C TYR A 265 -4.29 -17.01 3.43
N ASP A 266 -4.12 -15.81 2.90
CA ASP A 266 -3.00 -14.92 3.18
C ASP A 266 -3.51 -13.71 3.96
N LYS A 267 -3.23 -13.70 5.26
CA LYS A 267 -3.70 -12.66 6.17
C LYS A 267 -2.54 -11.97 6.83
N TYR A 268 -2.59 -10.65 6.85
CA TYR A 268 -1.80 -9.86 7.76
C TYR A 268 -2.65 -8.74 8.32
N PHE A 269 -2.50 -8.48 9.60
CA PHE A 269 -3.15 -7.35 10.25
C PHE A 269 -2.13 -6.69 11.18
N THR A 270 -1.54 -5.60 10.70
CA THR A 270 -0.49 -4.88 11.42
C THR A 270 -0.99 -3.54 11.92
N PHE A 271 -0.45 -3.11 13.05
CA PHE A 271 -0.68 -1.82 13.64
C PHE A 271 0.65 -1.20 14.08
N ASP A 272 1.13 -0.27 13.27
CA ASP A 272 2.38 0.44 13.49
C ASP A 272 2.10 1.81 14.11
N ARG A 273 2.85 2.15 15.15
CA ARG A 273 2.74 3.42 15.87
C ARG A 273 4.11 4.09 15.94
N TYR A 274 4.17 5.32 15.48
CA TYR A 274 5.36 6.15 15.47
C TYR A 274 5.14 7.34 16.40
N TYR A 275 6.10 7.57 17.27
CA TYR A 275 6.11 8.66 18.24
C TYR A 275 7.33 9.52 17.96
N ASN A 276 7.11 10.83 17.94
CA ASN A 276 8.16 11.81 17.78
C ASN A 276 7.88 12.98 18.72
N LEU A 277 8.79 13.27 19.62
CA LEU A 277 8.68 14.36 20.58
C LEU A 277 9.99 15.11 20.54
N ARG A 278 9.93 16.41 20.25
CA ARG A 278 11.03 17.34 20.48
C ARG A 278 10.57 18.40 21.46
N TRP A 279 11.28 18.49 22.57
CA TRP A 279 11.01 19.47 23.60
C TRP A 279 12.26 20.26 23.93
N ASP A 280 12.29 21.51 23.46
CA ASP A 280 13.28 22.48 23.90
C ASP A 280 12.86 23.04 25.26
N LEU A 281 13.02 22.24 26.33
CA LEU A 281 12.62 22.57 27.71
C LEU A 281 13.18 23.92 28.17
N THR A 282 14.44 24.19 27.84
CA THR A 282 15.11 25.47 28.05
C THR A 282 15.98 25.76 26.84
N ARG A 283 16.46 27.00 26.68
CA ARG A 283 17.40 27.37 25.60
C ARG A 283 18.69 26.53 25.62
N SER A 284 19.02 25.95 26.76
CA SER A 284 20.20 25.11 26.96
C SER A 284 19.88 23.62 27.07
N LEU A 285 18.62 23.20 27.23
CA LEU A 285 18.21 21.82 27.42
C LEU A 285 17.19 21.42 26.36
N ASN A 286 17.59 20.52 25.48
CA ASN A 286 16.73 19.94 24.46
C ASN A 286 16.60 18.43 24.70
N VAL A 287 15.39 17.93 24.53
CA VAL A 287 15.03 16.52 24.64
C VAL A 287 14.38 16.11 23.33
N ASP A 288 15.00 15.17 22.63
CA ASP A 288 14.48 14.51 21.44
C ASP A 288 14.16 13.07 21.80
N TYR A 289 12.91 12.65 21.62
CA TYR A 289 12.44 11.30 21.87
C TYR A 289 11.72 10.77 20.64
N THR A 290 12.15 9.61 20.17
CA THR A 290 11.50 8.90 19.07
C THR A 290 11.24 7.47 19.49
N ALA A 291 10.07 6.94 19.14
CA ALA A 291 9.75 5.54 19.37
C ALA A 291 8.93 4.96 18.21
N VAL A 292 9.17 3.70 17.92
CA VAL A 292 8.45 2.92 16.92
C VAL A 292 7.96 1.66 17.60
N ASN A 293 6.64 1.46 17.61
CA ASN A 293 6.01 0.23 18.05
C ASN A 293 5.30 -0.41 16.87
N LYS A 294 5.83 -1.53 16.38
CA LYS A 294 5.15 -2.38 15.40
C LYS A 294 4.44 -3.50 16.13
N SER A 295 3.17 -3.71 15.80
CA SER A 295 2.36 -4.75 16.41
C SER A 295 1.62 -5.56 15.37
N TRP A 296 1.39 -6.82 15.70
CA TRP A 296 0.56 -7.74 14.95
C TRP A 296 -0.77 -7.93 15.69
N ILE A 297 -1.88 -7.88 14.97
CA ILE A 297 -3.19 -8.22 15.50
C ILE A 297 -3.43 -9.70 15.19
N ASP A 298 -3.42 -10.53 16.23
CA ASP A 298 -3.63 -11.96 16.06
C ASP A 298 -5.10 -12.21 15.64
N GLU A 299 -5.28 -12.90 14.51
CA GLU A 299 -6.56 -13.30 13.92
C GLU A 299 -6.62 -14.83 13.83
N ASP A 300 -7.84 -15.38 13.93
CA ASP A 300 -8.06 -16.83 13.74
C ASP A 300 -7.82 -17.25 12.27
N SER A 301 -7.53 -18.54 12.05
CA SER A 301 -7.31 -19.12 10.72
C SER A 301 -8.59 -19.11 9.88
N GLY A 302 -8.49 -18.98 8.55
CA GLY A 302 -9.65 -19.17 7.66
C GLY A 302 -10.55 -17.95 7.47
N ARG A 303 -11.81 -18.13 7.07
CA ARG A 303 -12.77 -17.01 7.03
C ARG A 303 -13.30 -16.75 8.44
N LEU A 304 -13.24 -15.50 8.89
CA LEU A 304 -13.64 -15.14 10.24
C LEU A 304 -15.16 -15.24 10.44
N ASP A 305 -15.56 -16.07 11.41
CA ASP A 305 -16.92 -16.12 11.93
C ASP A 305 -17.26 -14.91 12.79
N LYS A 306 -18.54 -14.77 13.20
CA LYS A 306 -18.99 -13.62 14.02
C LYS A 306 -18.22 -13.51 15.35
N GLY A 307 -17.96 -14.63 16.03
CA GLY A 307 -17.20 -14.66 17.28
C GLY A 307 -15.73 -14.30 17.08
N GLU A 308 -15.12 -14.83 16.01
CA GLU A 308 -13.71 -14.59 15.66
C GLU A 308 -13.47 -13.13 15.26
N LYS A 309 -14.42 -12.52 14.53
CA LYS A 309 -14.41 -11.08 14.23
C LYS A 309 -14.45 -10.23 15.51
N ALA A 310 -15.24 -10.63 16.51
CA ALA A 310 -15.29 -9.91 17.78
C ALA A 310 -13.94 -9.99 18.51
N ARG A 311 -13.31 -11.18 18.55
CA ARG A 311 -11.96 -11.36 19.12
C ARG A 311 -10.90 -10.55 18.38
N MET A 312 -10.92 -10.54 17.06
CA MET A 312 -10.03 -9.72 16.23
C MET A 312 -10.16 -8.23 16.58
N TRP A 313 -11.38 -7.70 16.66
CA TRP A 313 -11.60 -6.29 17.01
C TRP A 313 -11.21 -5.98 18.46
N ASP A 314 -11.39 -6.92 19.39
CA ASP A 314 -10.90 -6.81 20.77
C ASP A 314 -9.35 -6.77 20.81
N ASN A 315 -8.67 -7.66 20.07
CA ASN A 315 -7.21 -7.64 19.92
C ASN A 315 -6.72 -6.33 19.29
N PHE A 316 -7.42 -5.81 18.29
CA PHE A 316 -7.15 -4.50 17.70
C PHE A 316 -7.31 -3.36 18.71
N ALA A 317 -8.39 -3.36 19.49
CA ALA A 317 -8.64 -2.36 20.53
C ALA A 317 -7.58 -2.38 21.64
N LYS A 318 -7.03 -3.56 21.94
CA LYS A 318 -5.88 -3.73 22.87
C LYS A 318 -4.53 -3.30 22.27
N GLY A 319 -4.50 -2.92 20.99
CA GLY A 319 -3.30 -2.45 20.30
C GLY A 319 -2.38 -3.54 19.76
N GLY A 320 -2.86 -4.79 19.73
CA GLY A 320 -2.14 -5.96 19.22
C GLY A 320 -0.98 -6.44 20.09
N ARG A 321 -0.38 -7.54 19.66
CA ARG A 321 0.86 -8.07 20.21
C ARG A 321 2.03 -7.32 19.57
N THR A 322 2.85 -6.66 20.39
CA THR A 322 4.05 -5.97 19.89
C THR A 322 5.05 -7.00 19.36
N ILE A 323 5.61 -6.72 18.19
CA ILE A 323 6.66 -7.54 17.54
C ILE A 323 8.01 -6.82 17.53
N LEU A 324 7.99 -5.49 17.51
CA LEU A 324 9.18 -4.66 17.52
C LEU A 324 8.85 -3.38 18.29
N TYR A 325 9.69 -3.04 19.25
CA TYR A 325 9.65 -1.75 19.93
C TYR A 325 11.05 -1.17 19.97
N GLN A 326 11.24 -0.03 19.31
CA GLN A 326 12.50 0.70 19.28
C GLN A 326 12.27 2.09 19.85
N GLN A 327 13.15 2.55 20.73
CA GLN A 327 13.14 3.92 21.21
C GLN A 327 14.54 4.52 21.21
N ASN A 328 14.60 5.81 20.91
CA ASN A 328 15.80 6.62 20.98
C ASN A 328 15.47 7.91 21.73
N ALA A 329 16.17 8.12 22.85
CA ALA A 329 16.08 9.31 23.67
C ALA A 329 17.43 10.04 23.61
N ASN A 330 17.45 11.23 23.04
CA ASN A 330 18.61 12.09 22.97
C ASN A 330 18.35 13.34 23.83
N ILE A 331 19.19 13.54 24.84
CA ILE A 331 19.12 14.69 25.73
C ILE A 331 20.41 15.48 25.54
N SER A 332 20.27 16.72 25.11
CA SER A 332 21.39 17.64 24.94
C SER A 332 21.29 18.80 25.92
N TYR A 333 22.35 19.02 26.69
CA TYR A 333 22.45 20.11 27.66
C TYR A 333 23.72 20.93 27.43
N THR A 334 23.55 22.19 27.04
CA THR A 334 24.65 23.15 26.94
C THR A 334 24.73 23.92 28.25
N LEU A 335 25.79 23.68 29.03
CA LEU A 335 26.00 24.36 30.30
C LEU A 335 26.13 25.87 30.03
N PRO A 336 25.35 26.75 30.71
CA PRO A 336 25.38 28.19 30.46
C PRO A 336 26.59 28.85 31.13
N THR A 337 27.79 28.36 30.85
CA THR A 337 29.08 28.81 31.41
C THR A 337 29.37 30.28 31.13
N ALA A 338 28.92 30.80 29.99
CA ALA A 338 28.94 32.23 29.65
C ALA A 338 28.22 33.14 30.68
N LYS A 339 27.34 32.58 31.50
CA LYS A 339 26.63 33.31 32.58
C LYS A 339 27.34 33.22 33.94
N ILE A 340 28.41 32.41 34.04
CA ILE A 340 29.21 32.23 35.25
C ILE A 340 30.51 33.01 35.06
N PRO A 341 30.75 34.13 35.77
CA PRO A 341 31.92 35.01 35.54
C PRO A 341 33.28 34.33 35.62
N LEU A 342 33.39 33.20 36.32
CA LEU A 342 34.64 32.43 36.46
C LEU A 342 34.86 31.42 35.32
N LEU A 343 33.82 31.10 34.56
CA LEU A 343 33.81 30.01 33.57
C LEU A 343 33.36 30.50 32.18
N ASP A 344 33.24 31.80 31.97
CA ASP A 344 32.71 32.41 30.74
C ASP A 344 33.51 32.08 29.48
N TRP A 345 34.80 31.78 29.63
CA TRP A 345 35.73 31.32 28.61
C TRP A 345 35.53 29.85 28.18
N THR A 346 34.71 29.07 28.91
CA THR A 346 34.44 27.66 28.60
C THR A 346 33.13 27.48 27.85
N ASN A 347 33.02 26.42 27.04
CA ASN A 347 31.77 25.97 26.43
C ASN A 347 31.62 24.47 26.65
N ILE A 348 30.74 24.09 27.58
CA ILE A 348 30.54 22.70 27.98
C ILE A 348 29.22 22.22 27.41
N ARG A 349 29.26 21.17 26.58
CA ARG A 349 28.08 20.49 26.03
C ARG A 349 28.05 19.06 26.53
N LEU A 350 26.96 18.69 27.17
CA LEU A 350 26.67 17.35 27.62
C LEU A 350 25.61 16.75 26.70
N GLY A 351 25.84 15.53 26.24
CA GLY A 351 24.90 14.76 25.44
C GLY A 351 24.70 13.39 26.06
N TYR A 352 23.45 12.96 26.15
CA TYR A 352 23.10 11.62 26.59
C TYR A 352 22.18 10.99 25.55
N VAL A 353 22.58 9.85 25.00
CA VAL A 353 21.79 9.09 24.02
C VAL A 353 21.49 7.73 24.61
N GLY A 354 20.21 7.47 24.88
CA GLY A 354 19.68 6.18 25.27
C GLY A 354 18.97 5.53 24.10
N THR A 355 19.33 4.27 23.80
CA THR A 355 18.61 3.45 22.83
C THR A 355 18.07 2.21 23.53
N PHE A 356 16.89 1.77 23.11
CA PHE A 356 16.34 0.49 23.56
C PHE A 356 15.62 -0.16 22.39
N ASP A 357 15.92 -1.43 22.20
CA ASP A 357 15.43 -2.24 21.11
C ASP A 357 14.89 -3.54 21.70
N TRP A 358 13.62 -3.82 21.42
CA TRP A 358 12.96 -5.05 21.81
C TRP A 358 12.37 -5.70 20.56
N LEU A 359 12.71 -6.97 20.37
CA LEU A 359 12.21 -7.81 19.31
C LEU A 359 11.44 -8.97 19.94
N GLY A 360 10.20 -9.16 19.50
CA GLY A 360 9.40 -10.31 19.91
C GLY A 360 10.01 -11.60 19.38
N ALA A 361 10.14 -12.61 20.25
CA ALA A 361 10.45 -13.96 19.82
C ALA A 361 9.25 -14.53 19.05
N SER A 362 9.56 -15.24 17.95
CA SER A 362 8.57 -15.82 17.02
C SER A 362 7.77 -16.95 17.64
#